data_AF-A0A0L0BIG3-F1
#
_entry.id   AF-A0A0L0BIG3-F1
#
_cell.length_a   1.000
_cell.length_b   1.000
_cell.length_c   1.000
_cell.angle_alpha   90.00
_cell.angle_beta   90.00
_cell.angle_gamma   90.00
#
_symmetry.space_group_name_H-M   'P 1'
#
loop_
_entity.id
_entity.type
_entity.pdbx_description
1 polymer ?
#
loop_
_entity_poly.entity_id
_entity_poly.type
_entity_poly.pdbx_seq_one_letter_code
_entity_poly.pdbx_strand_id
1 'polypeptide(L)'
;MLIAGVDLAAETRGTACALLDFSAPTVKIEVRLGVPDADIAALAPSVQNLGIDCAFGWPDDFLAFLTRHAAGHPVAASEDQGMAWRRRLAYRATDRAVRELTGRWPLSVATDRLGLTALHCAVLLDHVGQTLGSPVDRAGGGVAVEVYPAATLRLWGFDTKGYKTDATVRGMLLETLAARAPWVAFDAGTRELMVHSDDAFDAVVAALAARAHALGLTHPVPPECAAQAFREGWIALPAGRLEDLAP
;
A
#
# COMPACT_ATOMS: atom_id res chain seq x y z
N MET A 1 1.54 -13.76 -15.73
CA MET A 1 1.82 -13.60 -14.28
C MET A 1 0.82 -12.58 -13.77
N LEU A 2 -0.01 -12.96 -12.80
CA LEU A 2 -1.06 -12.08 -12.29
C LEU A 2 -0.53 -11.29 -11.08
N ILE A 3 -0.83 -10.00 -11.05
CA ILE A 3 -0.58 -9.11 -9.92
C ILE A 3 -1.87 -8.37 -9.60
N ALA A 4 -2.24 -8.33 -8.32
CA ALA A 4 -3.39 -7.56 -7.86
C ALA A 4 -2.94 -6.34 -7.04
N GLY A 5 -3.75 -5.30 -7.08
CA GLY A 5 -3.59 -4.08 -6.28
C GLY A 5 -4.93 -3.66 -5.70
N VAL A 6 -4.93 -3.21 -4.44
CA VAL A 6 -6.12 -2.81 -3.69
C VAL A 6 -5.89 -1.43 -3.12
N ASP A 7 -6.79 -0.50 -3.43
CA ASP A 7 -6.97 0.72 -2.64
C ASP A 7 -8.05 0.41 -1.60
N LEU A 8 -7.67 0.32 -0.33
CA LEU A 8 -8.55 -0.17 0.72
C LEU A 8 -9.18 1.02 1.45
N ALA A 9 -10.52 1.02 1.56
CA ALA A 9 -11.25 1.97 2.38
C ALA A 9 -11.75 1.34 3.68
N ALA A 10 -12.23 2.15 4.62
CA ALA A 10 -12.88 1.66 5.85
C ALA A 10 -14.20 0.92 5.59
N GLU A 11 -14.83 1.16 4.43
CA GLU A 11 -16.05 0.48 4.00
C GLU A 11 -15.88 -0.02 2.57
N THR A 12 -16.45 -1.18 2.26
CA THR A 12 -16.39 -1.83 0.94
C THR A 12 -16.68 -0.91 -0.24
N ARG A 13 -17.61 0.03 -0.10
CA ARG A 13 -18.01 0.97 -1.17
C ARG A 13 -16.85 1.82 -1.69
N GLY A 14 -15.87 2.14 -0.84
CA GLY A 14 -14.66 2.87 -1.22
C GLY A 14 -13.47 1.97 -1.54
N THR A 15 -13.63 0.65 -1.53
CA THR A 15 -12.53 -0.28 -1.83
C THR A 15 -12.51 -0.57 -3.33
N ALA A 16 -11.34 -0.42 -3.94
CA ALA A 16 -11.10 -0.76 -5.34
C ALA A 16 -10.05 -1.88 -5.45
N CYS A 17 -10.19 -2.73 -6.46
CA CYS A 17 -9.23 -3.78 -6.79
C CYS A 17 -8.90 -3.73 -8.29
N ALA A 18 -7.62 -3.81 -8.61
CA ALA A 18 -7.11 -3.95 -9.97
C ALA A 18 -6.39 -5.30 -10.11
N LEU A 19 -6.60 -5.99 -11.22
CA LEU A 19 -5.88 -7.20 -11.61
C LEU A 19 -5.13 -6.94 -12.91
N LEU A 20 -3.81 -7.11 -12.89
CA LEU A 20 -2.91 -6.91 -14.03
C LEU A 20 -2.35 -8.27 -14.47
N ASP A 21 -2.51 -8.60 -15.75
CA ASP A 21 -1.94 -9.82 -16.33
C ASP A 21 -0.71 -9.55 -17.18
N PHE A 22 0.47 -9.92 -16.64
CA PHE A 22 1.77 -9.87 -17.30
C PHE A 22 2.11 -11.17 -18.04
N SER A 23 1.13 -11.97 -18.47
CA SER A 23 1.36 -13.20 -19.26
C SER A 23 1.73 -12.94 -20.73
N ALA A 24 1.47 -11.73 -21.22
CA ALA A 24 1.70 -11.32 -22.60
C ALA A 24 2.46 -9.98 -22.65
N PRO A 25 3.05 -9.61 -23.81
CA PRO A 25 3.74 -8.32 -23.99
C PRO A 25 2.85 -7.10 -23.73
N THR A 26 1.55 -7.24 -23.97
CA THR A 26 0.54 -6.24 -23.60
C THR A 26 -0.19 -6.70 -22.35
N VAL A 27 0.01 -5.97 -21.26
CA VAL A 27 -0.62 -6.20 -19.96
C VAL A 27 -2.08 -5.79 -20.04
N LYS A 28 -2.97 -6.75 -19.75
CA LYS A 28 -4.40 -6.51 -19.60
C LYS A 28 -4.69 -6.09 -18.16
N ILE A 29 -5.65 -5.19 -18.01
CA ILE A 29 -6.08 -4.68 -16.71
C ILE A 29 -7.57 -4.86 -16.55
N GLU A 30 -7.98 -5.30 -15.37
CA GLU A 30 -9.37 -5.31 -14.93
C GLU A 30 -9.45 -4.53 -13.62
N VAL A 31 -10.39 -3.59 -13.51
CA VAL A 31 -10.56 -2.76 -12.32
C VAL A 31 -12.00 -2.83 -11.85
N ARG A 32 -12.19 -3.07 -10.56
CA ARG A 32 -13.50 -3.16 -9.90
C ARG A 32 -13.55 -2.22 -8.71
N LEU A 33 -14.69 -1.55 -8.53
CA LEU A 33 -15.03 -0.76 -7.34
C LEU A 33 -15.98 -1.54 -6.44
N GLY A 34 -16.04 -1.19 -5.16
CA GLY A 34 -16.98 -1.80 -4.22
C GLY A 34 -16.62 -3.24 -3.88
N VAL A 35 -15.34 -3.60 -3.88
CA VAL A 35 -14.90 -5.00 -3.82
C VAL A 35 -14.89 -5.52 -2.38
N PRO A 36 -15.65 -6.59 -2.06
CA PRO A 36 -15.69 -7.14 -0.70
C PRO A 36 -14.44 -7.95 -0.38
N ASP A 37 -14.11 -8.06 0.91
CA ASP A 37 -12.94 -8.79 1.41
C ASP A 37 -12.85 -10.23 0.92
N ALA A 38 -14.00 -10.92 0.81
CA ALA A 38 -14.05 -12.30 0.34
C ALA A 38 -13.53 -12.43 -1.10
N ASP A 39 -13.83 -11.45 -1.96
CA ASP A 39 -13.34 -11.43 -3.34
C ASP A 39 -11.84 -11.13 -3.37
N ILE A 40 -11.37 -10.19 -2.54
CA ILE A 40 -9.94 -9.84 -2.44
C ILE A 40 -9.12 -11.03 -1.92
N ALA A 41 -9.58 -11.68 -0.84
CA ALA A 41 -8.92 -12.84 -0.27
C ALA A 41 -8.88 -14.03 -1.25
N ALA A 42 -9.97 -14.25 -2.01
CA ALA A 42 -10.04 -15.30 -3.02
C ALA A 42 -9.05 -15.09 -4.19
N LEU A 43 -8.62 -13.85 -4.45
CA LEU A 43 -7.59 -13.57 -5.46
C LEU A 43 -6.19 -14.00 -5.01
N ALA A 44 -5.90 -13.98 -3.70
CA ALA A 44 -4.54 -14.16 -3.17
C ALA A 44 -3.82 -15.43 -3.68
N PRO A 45 -4.44 -16.62 -3.75
CA PRO A 45 -3.76 -17.82 -4.27
C PRO A 45 -3.45 -17.78 -5.77
N SER A 46 -4.09 -16.90 -6.53
CA SER A 46 -3.99 -16.83 -7.99
C SER A 46 -2.98 -15.79 -8.49
N VAL A 47 -2.56 -14.87 -7.61
CA VAL A 47 -1.65 -13.78 -7.93
C VAL A 47 -0.28 -14.03 -7.32
N GLN A 48 0.77 -13.55 -7.99
CA GLN A 48 2.12 -13.62 -7.44
C GLN A 48 2.27 -12.67 -6.26
N ASN A 49 1.72 -11.46 -6.37
CA ASN A 49 1.64 -10.50 -5.27
C ASN A 49 0.30 -9.76 -5.30
N LEU A 50 -0.17 -9.42 -4.10
CA LEU A 50 -1.35 -8.60 -3.81
C LEU A 50 -0.88 -7.34 -3.08
N GLY A 51 -0.77 -6.22 -3.80
CA GLY A 51 -0.48 -4.92 -3.20
C GLY A 51 -1.71 -4.35 -2.52
N ILE A 52 -1.59 -3.91 -1.27
CA ILE A 52 -2.71 -3.30 -0.53
C ILE A 52 -2.26 -1.92 -0.01
N ASP A 53 -2.97 -0.86 -0.40
CA ASP A 53 -2.78 0.50 0.14
C ASP A 53 -3.46 0.63 1.51
N CYS A 54 -2.81 0.05 2.52
CA CYS A 54 -3.19 0.24 3.92
C CYS A 54 -2.04 -0.16 4.85
N ALA A 55 -2.00 0.43 6.05
CA ALA A 55 -1.07 0.02 7.08
C ALA A 55 -1.40 -1.39 7.59
N PHE A 56 -0.42 -2.32 7.56
CA PHE A 56 -0.60 -3.70 8.02
C PHE A 56 -0.50 -3.88 9.54
N GLY A 57 -0.19 -2.81 10.28
CA GLY A 57 -0.01 -2.86 11.72
C GLY A 57 0.13 -1.49 12.36
N TRP A 58 0.41 -1.49 13.66
CA TRP A 58 0.60 -0.30 14.48
C TRP A 58 2.03 -0.23 15.00
N PRO A 59 2.53 0.97 15.37
CA PRO A 59 3.85 1.09 15.99
C PRO A 59 3.95 0.25 17.27
N ASP A 60 5.04 -0.50 17.42
CA ASP A 60 5.33 -1.28 18.64
C ASP A 60 5.35 -0.38 19.88
N ASP A 61 5.94 0.82 19.76
CA ASP A 61 5.98 1.81 20.83
C ASP A 61 4.57 2.27 21.24
N PHE A 62 3.65 2.40 20.28
CA PHE A 62 2.26 2.76 20.54
C PHE A 62 1.53 1.65 21.30
N LEU A 63 1.73 0.39 20.89
CA LEU A 63 1.15 -0.77 21.56
C LEU A 63 1.69 -0.91 23.00
N ALA A 64 3.00 -0.73 23.19
CA ALA A 64 3.61 -0.74 24.51
C ALA A 64 3.07 0.37 25.41
N PHE A 65 2.90 1.58 24.85
CA PHE A 65 2.29 2.71 25.55
C PHE A 65 0.85 2.40 26.00
N LEU A 66 -0.01 1.95 25.09
CA LEU A 66 -1.41 1.64 25.39
C LEU A 66 -1.54 0.52 26.43
N THR A 67 -0.72 -0.54 26.30
CA THR A 67 -0.74 -1.68 27.22
C THR A 67 -0.38 -1.26 28.64
N ARG A 68 0.68 -0.46 28.80
CA ARG A 68 1.07 0.07 30.12
C ARG A 68 0.02 1.01 30.70
N HIS A 69 -0.50 1.92 29.87
CA HIS A 69 -1.54 2.84 30.28
C HIS A 69 -2.79 2.10 30.76
N ALA A 70 -3.26 1.10 30.01
CA ALA A 70 -4.42 0.28 30.37
C ALA A 70 -4.23 -0.50 31.68
N ALA A 71 -3.00 -0.93 31.96
CA ALA A 71 -2.64 -1.60 33.22
C ALA A 71 -2.44 -0.63 34.41
N GLY A 72 -2.58 0.69 34.21
CA GLY A 72 -2.32 1.69 35.24
C GLY A 72 -0.83 1.83 35.60
N HIS A 73 0.07 1.28 34.77
CA HIS A 73 1.51 1.41 34.97
C HIS A 73 2.01 2.77 34.47
N PRO A 74 3.07 3.33 35.08
CA PRO A 74 3.72 4.53 34.54
C PRO A 74 4.12 4.30 33.07
N VAL A 75 3.67 5.19 32.18
CA VAL A 75 4.09 5.16 30.78
C VAL A 75 5.56 5.58 30.73
N ALA A 76 6.41 4.73 30.15
CA ALA A 76 7.82 5.07 29.99
C ALA A 76 7.93 6.17 28.92
N ALA A 77 7.93 7.43 29.34
CA ALA A 77 8.54 8.47 28.53
C ALA A 77 10.02 8.07 28.42
N SER A 78 10.46 7.70 27.22
CA SER A 78 11.89 7.55 26.94
C SER A 78 12.65 8.79 27.42
N GLU A 79 13.95 8.67 27.64
CA GLU A 79 14.81 9.82 27.99
C GLU A 79 14.63 11.01 27.01
N ASP A 80 14.26 10.73 25.77
CA ASP A 80 13.72 11.72 24.82
C ASP A 80 12.36 12.26 25.26
N GLN A 81 12.36 13.35 26.00
CA GLN A 81 11.14 14.08 26.30
C GLN A 81 10.69 14.91 25.07
N GLY A 82 9.38 14.94 24.79
CA GLY A 82 8.79 15.86 23.80
C GLY A 82 8.40 15.24 22.45
N MET A 83 8.61 15.97 21.35
CA MET A 83 8.04 15.62 20.04
C MET A 83 8.68 14.40 19.38
N ALA A 84 9.95 14.11 19.66
CA ALA A 84 10.63 12.92 19.13
C ALA A 84 9.94 11.63 19.62
N TRP A 85 9.66 11.55 20.93
CA TRP A 85 8.91 10.45 21.52
C TRP A 85 7.50 10.32 20.96
N ARG A 86 6.75 11.44 20.85
CA ARG A 86 5.40 11.41 20.24
C ARG A 86 5.40 10.94 18.80
N ARG A 87 6.45 11.28 18.02
CA ARG A 87 6.60 10.79 16.63
C ARG A 87 6.88 9.29 16.55
N ARG A 88 7.63 8.72 17.51
CA ARG A 88 7.82 7.27 17.58
C ARG A 88 6.53 6.52 17.91
N LEU A 89 5.70 7.10 18.78
CA LEU A 89 4.36 6.57 19.05
C LEU A 89 3.42 6.70 17.83
N ALA A 90 3.53 7.80 17.08
CA ALA A 90 2.63 8.05 15.96
C ALA A 90 3.00 7.26 14.69
N TYR A 91 4.29 7.15 14.37
CA TYR A 91 4.74 6.64 13.08
C TYR A 91 5.53 5.34 13.22
N ARG A 92 5.22 4.38 12.36
CA ARG A 92 5.96 3.10 12.24
C ARG A 92 7.38 3.32 11.74
N ALA A 93 8.22 2.31 11.83
CA ALA A 93 9.54 2.35 11.21
C ALA A 93 9.47 2.61 9.69
N THR A 94 8.54 1.94 9.01
CA THR A 94 8.34 2.13 7.57
C THR A 94 7.87 3.54 7.21
N ASP A 95 7.01 4.16 8.04
CA ASP A 95 6.53 5.53 7.81
C ASP A 95 7.66 6.57 7.87
N ARG A 96 8.64 6.34 8.75
CA ARG A 96 9.86 7.18 8.83
C ARG A 96 10.76 6.97 7.61
N ALA A 97 10.93 5.73 7.15
CA ALA A 97 11.66 5.44 5.92
C ALA A 97 10.98 6.09 4.70
N VAL A 98 9.64 6.05 4.61
CA VAL A 98 8.88 6.76 3.58
C VAL A 98 9.17 8.26 3.63
N ARG A 99 9.20 8.86 4.83
CA ARG A 99 9.53 10.28 5.01
C ARG A 99 10.93 10.62 4.52
N GLU A 100 11.91 9.78 4.80
CA GLU A 100 13.30 9.96 4.36
C GLU A 100 13.42 9.89 2.83
N LEU A 101 12.76 8.91 2.20
CA LEU A 101 12.82 8.69 0.75
C LEU A 101 12.01 9.73 -0.04
N THR A 102 10.85 10.16 0.46
CA THR A 102 9.90 10.96 -0.31
C THR A 102 9.83 12.43 0.12
N GLY A 103 10.34 12.75 1.31
CA GLY A 103 10.18 14.06 1.95
C GLY A 103 8.75 14.35 2.41
N ARG A 104 7.87 13.34 2.52
CA ARG A 104 6.47 13.46 2.97
C ARG A 104 6.16 12.43 4.05
N TRP A 105 5.42 12.85 5.08
CA TRP A 105 4.90 11.91 6.07
C TRP A 105 3.66 11.22 5.51
N PRO A 106 3.54 9.88 5.61
CA PRO A 106 2.24 9.23 5.47
C PRO A 106 1.33 9.64 6.64
N LEU A 107 0.05 9.28 6.54
CA LEU A 107 -0.85 9.40 7.69
C LEU A 107 -0.44 8.39 8.77
N SER A 108 -0.43 8.83 10.02
CA SER A 108 -0.22 7.96 11.16
C SER A 108 -1.41 7.01 11.34
N VAL A 109 -1.14 5.70 11.32
CA VAL A 109 -2.13 4.67 11.68
C VAL A 109 -2.59 4.77 13.15
N ALA A 110 -1.75 5.34 14.01
CA ALA A 110 -2.00 5.47 15.44
C ALA A 110 -2.79 6.73 15.81
N THR A 111 -2.54 7.86 15.13
CA THR A 111 -3.04 9.18 15.58
C THR A 111 -3.75 10.01 14.52
N ASP A 112 -3.76 9.60 13.24
CA ASP A 112 -4.47 10.30 12.16
C ASP A 112 -5.73 9.54 11.70
N ARG A 113 -6.38 10.02 10.63
CA ARG A 113 -7.63 9.49 10.05
C ARG A 113 -7.50 8.15 9.32
N LEU A 114 -6.49 7.33 9.63
CA LEU A 114 -6.22 6.04 8.99
C LEU A 114 -6.74 4.84 9.82
N GLY A 115 -7.05 5.05 11.10
CA GLY A 115 -7.33 3.95 12.05
C GLY A 115 -8.46 3.00 11.64
N LEU A 116 -9.60 3.50 11.12
CA LEU A 116 -10.71 2.63 10.73
C LEU A 116 -10.36 1.73 9.54
N THR A 117 -9.67 2.27 8.54
CA THR A 117 -9.18 1.49 7.40
C THR A 117 -8.15 0.45 7.84
N ALA A 118 -7.25 0.78 8.78
CA ALA A 118 -6.26 -0.18 9.27
C ALA A 118 -6.89 -1.31 10.11
N LEU A 119 -7.94 -1.02 10.89
CA LEU A 119 -8.73 -2.06 11.57
C LEU A 119 -9.39 -3.00 10.56
N HIS A 120 -9.96 -2.45 9.48
CA HIS A 120 -10.51 -3.24 8.39
C HIS A 120 -9.42 -4.09 7.70
N CYS A 121 -8.25 -3.49 7.41
CA CYS A 121 -7.11 -4.20 6.81
C CYS A 121 -6.65 -5.39 7.66
N ALA A 122 -6.61 -5.24 8.99
CA ALA A 122 -6.21 -6.35 9.87
C ALA A 122 -7.11 -7.59 9.69
N VAL A 123 -8.43 -7.39 9.54
CA VAL A 123 -9.39 -8.47 9.25
C VAL A 123 -9.19 -9.04 7.85
N LEU A 124 -8.96 -8.18 6.85
CA LEU A 124 -8.67 -8.62 5.48
C LEU A 124 -7.41 -9.50 5.42
N LEU A 125 -6.34 -9.13 6.14
CA LEU A 125 -5.09 -9.90 6.19
C LEU A 125 -5.31 -11.30 6.80
N ASP A 126 -6.20 -11.42 7.79
CA ASP A 126 -6.58 -12.73 8.34
C ASP A 126 -7.33 -13.58 7.30
N HIS A 127 -8.28 -13.00 6.54
CA HIS A 127 -8.97 -13.71 5.46
C HIS A 127 -8.00 -14.15 4.34
N VAL A 128 -7.06 -13.28 3.96
CA VAL A 128 -5.99 -13.61 3.00
C VAL A 128 -5.14 -14.76 3.55
N GLY A 129 -4.70 -14.69 4.80
CA GLY A 129 -3.88 -15.74 5.41
C GLY A 129 -4.62 -17.08 5.52
N GLN A 130 -5.91 -17.08 5.86
CA GLN A 130 -6.75 -18.27 5.85
C GLN A 130 -6.83 -18.90 4.46
N THR A 131 -7.02 -18.08 3.42
CA THR A 131 -7.09 -18.56 2.03
C THR A 131 -5.76 -19.13 1.55
N LEU A 132 -4.63 -18.55 1.99
CA LEU A 132 -3.28 -19.04 1.69
C LEU A 132 -2.84 -20.22 2.57
N GLY A 133 -3.58 -20.54 3.63
CA GLY A 133 -3.21 -21.56 4.61
C GLY A 133 -2.04 -21.19 5.53
N SER A 134 -1.64 -19.91 5.58
CA SER A 134 -0.59 -19.41 6.46
C SER A 134 -0.79 -17.92 6.78
N PRO A 135 -0.38 -17.43 7.97
CA PRO A 135 -0.48 -16.00 8.29
C PRO A 135 0.28 -15.14 7.29
N VAL A 136 -0.23 -13.94 7.00
CA VAL A 136 0.46 -12.98 6.13
C VAL A 136 1.78 -12.53 6.77
N ASP A 137 2.87 -12.65 6.02
CA ASP A 137 4.13 -11.99 6.34
C ASP A 137 4.02 -10.50 6.02
N ARG A 138 3.80 -9.69 7.07
CA ARG A 138 3.60 -8.25 6.94
C ARG A 138 4.85 -7.48 6.51
N ALA A 139 6.04 -8.10 6.55
CA ALA A 139 7.25 -7.52 5.99
C ALA A 139 7.29 -7.62 4.44
N GLY A 140 6.31 -8.28 3.82
CA GLY A 140 6.22 -8.44 2.37
C GLY A 140 6.88 -9.71 1.83
N GLY A 141 7.32 -10.64 2.69
CA GLY A 141 7.96 -11.89 2.24
C GLY A 141 7.00 -12.91 1.61
N GLY A 142 5.70 -12.64 1.61
CA GLY A 142 4.66 -13.50 1.04
C GLY A 142 3.91 -12.87 -0.13
N VAL A 143 2.67 -13.30 -0.34
CA VAL A 143 1.81 -12.77 -1.43
C VAL A 143 1.38 -11.33 -1.16
N ALA A 144 0.90 -11.05 0.05
CA ALA A 144 0.42 -9.72 0.41
C ALA A 144 1.59 -8.75 0.68
N VAL A 145 1.49 -7.57 0.10
CA VAL A 145 2.53 -6.53 0.17
C VAL A 145 1.87 -5.21 0.52
N GLU A 146 2.35 -4.55 1.56
CA GLU A 146 1.92 -3.19 1.89
C GLU A 146 2.52 -2.22 0.86
N VAL A 147 1.69 -1.41 0.23
CA VAL A 147 2.13 -0.43 -0.80
C VAL A 147 1.56 0.94 -0.50
N TYR A 148 2.11 1.98 -1.13
CA TYR A 148 1.63 3.36 -0.94
C TYR A 148 1.62 4.13 -2.27
N PRO A 149 0.52 4.10 -3.04
CA PRO A 149 0.39 4.68 -4.38
C PRO A 149 0.92 6.10 -4.53
N ALA A 150 0.57 7.01 -3.64
CA ALA A 150 1.02 8.40 -3.71
C ALA A 150 2.56 8.53 -3.54
N ALA A 151 3.18 7.70 -2.70
CA ALA A 151 4.63 7.67 -2.56
C ALA A 151 5.30 6.98 -3.76
N THR A 152 4.72 5.89 -4.25
CA THR A 152 5.15 5.17 -5.47
C THR A 152 5.21 6.11 -6.67
N LEU A 153 4.12 6.83 -6.96
CA LEU A 153 4.04 7.81 -8.04
C LEU A 153 5.11 8.90 -7.90
N ARG A 154 5.31 9.40 -6.67
CA ARG A 154 6.33 10.42 -6.40
C ARG A 154 7.74 9.92 -6.67
N LEU A 155 8.06 8.69 -6.28
CA LEU A 155 9.37 8.07 -6.55
C LEU A 155 9.58 7.78 -8.04
N TRP A 156 8.51 7.51 -8.79
CA TRP A 156 8.56 7.47 -10.24
C TRP A 156 8.58 8.84 -10.92
N GLY A 157 8.52 9.95 -10.17
CA GLY A 157 8.64 11.31 -10.69
C GLY A 157 7.33 11.94 -11.20
N PHE A 158 6.17 11.41 -10.81
CA PHE A 158 4.88 12.02 -11.10
C PHE A 158 4.56 13.16 -10.11
N ASP A 159 3.85 14.20 -10.58
CA ASP A 159 3.30 15.24 -9.70
C ASP A 159 1.96 14.77 -9.10
N THR A 160 1.99 14.38 -7.82
CA THR A 160 0.83 13.85 -7.11
C THR A 160 -0.04 14.92 -6.45
N LYS A 161 0.17 16.21 -6.75
CA LYS A 161 -0.62 17.26 -6.12
C LYS A 161 -2.05 17.30 -6.67
N GLY A 162 -3.03 16.98 -5.82
CA GLY A 162 -4.46 17.18 -6.10
C GLY A 162 -5.15 16.03 -6.83
N TYR A 163 -4.43 14.98 -7.24
CA TYR A 163 -5.04 13.88 -8.00
C TYR A 163 -6.12 13.11 -7.20
N LYS A 164 -6.04 13.05 -5.87
CA LYS A 164 -7.09 12.45 -5.05
C LYS A 164 -8.44 13.17 -5.18
N THR A 165 -8.45 14.47 -5.50
CA THR A 165 -9.69 15.29 -5.49
C THR A 165 -10.10 15.85 -6.85
N ASP A 166 -9.22 15.82 -7.85
CA ASP A 166 -9.46 16.45 -9.15
C ASP A 166 -9.30 15.43 -10.30
N ALA A 167 -10.43 15.14 -10.97
CA ALA A 167 -10.48 14.22 -12.11
C ALA A 167 -9.65 14.71 -13.31
N THR A 168 -9.51 16.02 -13.49
CA THR A 168 -8.66 16.59 -14.56
C THR A 168 -7.20 16.28 -14.30
N VAL A 169 -6.75 16.41 -13.05
CA VAL A 169 -5.38 16.06 -12.63
C VAL A 169 -5.14 14.55 -12.79
N ARG A 170 -6.10 13.70 -12.39
CA ARG A 170 -6.00 12.24 -12.64
C ARG A 170 -5.93 11.90 -14.12
N GLY A 171 -6.71 12.57 -14.96
CA GLY A 171 -6.63 12.42 -16.42
C GLY A 171 -5.22 12.69 -16.95
N MET A 172 -4.61 13.80 -16.56
CA MET A 172 -3.23 14.12 -16.95
C MET A 172 -2.20 13.11 -16.44
N LEU A 173 -2.37 12.62 -15.20
CA LEU A 173 -1.51 11.57 -14.66
C LEU A 173 -1.68 10.25 -15.42
N LEU A 174 -2.90 9.89 -15.77
CA LEU A 174 -3.20 8.69 -16.55
C LEU A 174 -2.60 8.76 -17.96
N GLU A 175 -2.66 9.93 -18.62
CA GLU A 175 -1.98 10.11 -19.92
C GLU A 175 -0.47 9.92 -19.79
N THR A 176 0.13 10.48 -18.74
CA THR A 176 1.56 10.31 -18.45
C THR A 176 1.89 8.85 -18.13
N LEU A 177 1.04 8.16 -17.37
CA LEU A 177 1.17 6.75 -17.03
C LEU A 177 1.11 5.88 -18.28
N ALA A 178 0.12 6.11 -19.15
CA ALA A 178 -0.03 5.38 -20.42
C ALA A 178 1.14 5.62 -21.38
N ALA A 179 1.68 6.84 -21.43
CA ALA A 179 2.85 7.15 -22.25
C ALA A 179 4.13 6.45 -21.76
N ARG A 180 4.29 6.31 -20.44
CA ARG A 180 5.46 5.67 -19.82
C ARG A 180 5.35 4.15 -19.68
N ALA A 181 4.12 3.63 -19.66
CA ALA A 181 3.83 2.20 -19.66
C ALA A 181 3.03 1.81 -20.92
N PRO A 182 3.59 1.96 -22.14
CA PRO A 182 2.89 1.63 -23.38
C PRO A 182 2.58 0.13 -23.51
N TRP A 183 3.18 -0.69 -22.65
CA TRP A 183 2.92 -2.12 -22.50
C TRP A 183 1.64 -2.41 -21.70
N VAL A 184 0.95 -1.43 -21.13
CA VAL A 184 -0.35 -1.60 -20.45
C VAL A 184 -1.50 -1.18 -21.36
N ALA A 185 -2.48 -2.06 -21.57
CA ALA A 185 -3.68 -1.77 -22.33
C ALA A 185 -4.73 -1.06 -21.45
N PHE A 186 -4.66 0.27 -21.41
CA PHE A 186 -5.72 1.10 -20.83
C PHE A 186 -6.86 1.28 -21.83
N ASP A 187 -7.85 0.38 -21.85
CA ASP A 187 -9.04 0.53 -22.68
C ASP A 187 -9.91 1.73 -22.23
N ALA A 188 -10.86 2.13 -23.08
CA ALA A 188 -11.67 3.32 -22.83
C ALA A 188 -12.43 3.27 -21.50
N GLY A 189 -13.00 2.10 -21.15
CA GLY A 189 -13.77 1.93 -19.92
C GLY A 189 -12.87 2.00 -18.68
N THR A 190 -11.69 1.39 -18.71
CA THR A 190 -10.75 1.45 -17.60
C THR A 190 -10.20 2.87 -17.42
N ARG A 191 -9.90 3.56 -18.52
CA ARG A 191 -9.47 4.95 -18.48
C ARG A 191 -10.52 5.84 -17.83
N GLU A 192 -11.78 5.70 -18.26
CA GLU A 192 -12.89 6.46 -17.70
C GLU A 192 -13.03 6.21 -16.19
N LEU A 193 -12.94 4.95 -15.76
CA LEU A 193 -13.04 4.57 -14.36
C LEU A 193 -11.91 5.17 -13.50
N MET A 194 -10.66 5.06 -13.96
CA MET A 194 -9.49 5.62 -13.27
C MET A 194 -9.49 7.16 -13.20
N VAL A 195 -10.14 7.84 -14.16
CA VAL A 195 -10.30 9.30 -14.11
C VAL A 195 -11.37 9.70 -13.10
N HIS A 196 -12.49 8.98 -13.04
CA HIS A 196 -13.61 9.32 -12.17
C HIS A 196 -13.44 8.90 -10.71
N SER A 197 -12.68 7.84 -10.44
CA SER A 197 -12.41 7.33 -9.10
C SER A 197 -10.91 7.32 -8.81
N ASP A 198 -10.51 8.02 -7.76
CA ASP A 198 -9.14 7.93 -7.25
C ASP A 198 -8.84 6.55 -6.65
N ASP A 199 -9.82 5.90 -6.01
CA ASP A 199 -9.67 4.52 -5.53
C ASP A 199 -9.29 3.57 -6.69
N ALA A 200 -9.98 3.64 -7.83
CA ALA A 200 -9.64 2.85 -9.02
C ALA A 200 -8.24 3.16 -9.55
N PHE A 201 -7.85 4.44 -9.57
CA PHE A 201 -6.53 4.85 -9.99
C PHE A 201 -5.45 4.27 -9.07
N ASP A 202 -5.63 4.40 -7.75
CA ASP A 202 -4.67 3.95 -6.76
C ASP A 202 -4.60 2.43 -6.66
N ALA A 203 -5.68 1.69 -6.90
CA ALA A 203 -5.65 0.24 -7.01
C ALA A 203 -4.73 -0.24 -8.16
N VAL A 204 -4.75 0.43 -9.31
CA VAL A 204 -3.83 0.12 -10.42
C VAL A 204 -2.38 0.45 -10.05
N VAL A 205 -2.14 1.60 -9.41
CA VAL A 205 -0.79 1.97 -8.95
C VAL A 205 -0.30 1.01 -7.86
N ALA A 206 -1.17 0.54 -6.97
CA ALA A 206 -0.89 -0.47 -5.97
C ALA A 206 -0.44 -1.80 -6.62
N ALA A 207 -1.10 -2.21 -7.71
CA ALA A 207 -0.70 -3.39 -8.47
C ALA A 207 0.67 -3.20 -9.13
N LEU A 208 0.95 -2.02 -9.70
CA LEU A 208 2.26 -1.72 -10.27
C LEU A 208 3.37 -1.68 -9.20
N ALA A 209 3.08 -1.16 -8.00
CA ALA A 209 4.01 -1.21 -6.87
C ALA A 209 4.28 -2.65 -6.41
N ALA A 210 3.24 -3.49 -6.35
CA ALA A 210 3.38 -4.92 -6.07
C ALA A 210 4.18 -5.66 -7.14
N ARG A 211 4.04 -5.30 -8.42
CA ARG A 211 4.88 -5.80 -9.52
C ARG A 211 6.34 -5.39 -9.32
N ALA A 212 6.62 -4.14 -8.92
CA ALA A 212 7.99 -3.72 -8.61
C ALA A 212 8.57 -4.56 -7.47
N HIS A 213 7.79 -4.84 -6.43
CA HIS A 213 8.20 -5.71 -5.34
C HIS A 213 8.49 -7.15 -5.81
N ALA A 214 7.59 -7.73 -6.63
CA ALA A 214 7.74 -9.06 -7.21
C ALA A 214 9.03 -9.24 -8.03
N LEU A 215 9.50 -8.15 -8.65
CA LEU A 215 10.74 -8.10 -9.43
C LEU A 215 11.99 -7.76 -8.59
N GLY A 216 11.84 -7.54 -7.28
CA GLY A 216 12.93 -7.10 -6.41
C GLY A 216 13.36 -5.65 -6.65
N LEU A 217 12.52 -4.82 -7.29
CA LEU A 217 12.79 -3.42 -7.64
C LEU A 217 12.26 -2.44 -6.58
N THR A 218 12.30 -2.85 -5.30
CA THR A 218 11.88 -2.04 -4.16
C THR A 218 13.02 -1.82 -3.18
N HIS A 219 12.96 -0.75 -2.40
CA HIS A 219 13.90 -0.54 -1.31
C HIS A 219 13.77 -1.68 -0.29
N PRO A 220 14.87 -2.36 0.08
CA PRO A 220 14.81 -3.48 1.01
C PRO A 220 14.44 -2.99 2.41
N VAL A 221 13.87 -3.89 3.21
CA VAL A 221 13.74 -3.67 4.65
C VAL A 221 15.15 -3.59 5.26
N PRO A 222 15.51 -2.50 5.95
CA PRO A 222 16.79 -2.41 6.65
C PRO A 222 16.92 -3.56 7.68
N PRO A 223 18.09 -4.22 7.79
CA PRO A 223 18.27 -5.36 8.70
C PRO A 223 17.87 -5.06 10.15
N GLU A 224 18.14 -3.85 10.63
CA GLU A 224 17.77 -3.37 11.96
C GLU A 224 16.26 -3.24 12.18
N CYS A 225 15.48 -3.12 11.10
CA CYS A 225 14.03 -3.03 11.12
C CYS A 225 13.34 -4.38 10.84
N ALA A 226 14.06 -5.45 10.48
CA ALA A 226 13.44 -6.70 10.02
C ALA A 226 12.42 -7.30 11.00
N ALA A 227 12.77 -7.35 12.29
CA ALA A 227 11.85 -7.86 13.32
C ALA A 227 10.63 -6.95 13.52
N GLN A 228 10.81 -5.63 13.38
CA GLN A 228 9.76 -4.64 13.51
C GLN A 228 8.82 -4.67 12.30
N ALA A 229 9.36 -4.80 11.08
CA ALA A 229 8.59 -4.94 9.84
C ALA A 229 7.63 -6.14 9.90
N PHE A 230 8.05 -7.27 10.47
CA PHE A 230 7.18 -8.43 10.66
C PHE A 230 5.97 -8.14 11.59
N ARG A 231 6.12 -7.19 12.52
CA ARG A 231 5.06 -6.80 13.48
C ARG A 231 4.24 -5.58 13.06
N GLU A 232 4.84 -4.63 12.35
CA GLU A 232 4.23 -3.34 12.02
C GLU A 232 3.76 -3.26 10.55
N GLY A 233 4.31 -4.10 9.68
CA GLY A 233 4.24 -3.91 8.23
C GLY A 233 5.46 -3.18 7.66
N TRP A 234 5.70 -3.35 6.37
CA TRP A 234 6.67 -2.55 5.62
C TRP A 234 6.15 -2.16 4.24
N ILE A 235 6.06 -0.85 3.99
CA ILE A 235 5.66 -0.29 2.71
C ILE A 235 6.74 -0.58 1.66
N ALA A 236 6.39 -1.38 0.66
CA ALA A 236 7.23 -1.65 -0.49
C ALA A 236 7.25 -0.42 -1.43
N LEU A 237 8.32 0.37 -1.33
CA LEU A 237 8.54 1.55 -2.17
C LEU A 237 9.46 1.22 -3.35
N PRO A 238 9.13 1.63 -4.59
CA PRO A 238 9.96 1.34 -5.74
C PRO A 238 11.33 2.04 -5.65
N ALA A 239 12.38 1.31 -5.99
CA ALA A 239 13.73 1.83 -6.18
C ALA A 239 14.10 1.94 -7.68
N GLY A 240 13.36 1.25 -8.55
CA GLY A 240 13.47 1.32 -10.01
C GLY A 240 12.46 2.27 -10.66
N ARG A 241 12.46 2.31 -11.98
CA ARG A 241 11.51 3.13 -12.76
C ARG A 241 10.28 2.31 -13.13
N LEU A 242 9.17 3.00 -13.44
CA LEU A 242 7.94 2.38 -13.94
C LEU A 242 8.20 1.56 -15.22
N GLU A 243 9.06 2.07 -16.10
CA GLU A 243 9.41 1.44 -17.38
C GLU A 243 10.06 0.06 -17.19
N ASP A 244 10.72 -0.15 -16.06
CA ASP A 244 11.45 -1.38 -15.75
C ASP A 244 10.49 -2.52 -15.31
N LEU A 245 9.17 -2.24 -15.23
CA LEU A 245 8.14 -3.22 -14.87
C LEU A 245 7.59 -4.02 -16.05
N ALA A 246 7.98 -3.67 -17.29
CA ALA A 246 7.50 -4.30 -18.51
C ALA A 246 7.61 -5.85 -18.46
N PRO A 247 6.72 -6.60 -19.14
CA PRO A 247 6.79 -8.06 -19.26
C PRO A 247 8.08 -8.60 -19.87
#